data_AF-A0A971ZFL6-F1
#
_entry.id   AF-A0A971ZFL6-F1
#
_cell.length_a   1.000
_cell.length_b   1.000
_cell.length_c   1.000
_cell.angle_alpha   90.00
_cell.angle_beta   90.00
_cell.angle_gamma   90.00
#
_symmetry.space_group_name_H-M   'P 1'
#
loop_
_entity.id
_entity.type
_entity.pdbx_description
1 polymer ?
#
loop_
_entity_poly.entity_id
_entity_poly.type
_entity_poly.pdbx_seq_one_letter_code
_entity_poly.pdbx_strand_id
1 'polypeptide(L)'
;MFKFKIYVCSALLMLSGLLVSERAEAACTASVTPLNFGDINWMTTTGQVDFTATVTYSCSGLINVLSRLYVCIEIAPGSGGTGLTPRTLTHNSISTEKLTFNI
;
A
#
# COMPACT_ATOMS: atom_id res chain seq x y z
N MET A 1 11.38 -1.87 -57.17
CA MET A 1 10.73 -2.75 -56.18
C MET A 1 11.38 -2.74 -54.79
N PHE A 2 12.69 -2.49 -54.62
CA PHE A 2 13.37 -2.53 -53.32
C PHE A 2 12.92 -1.45 -52.31
N LYS A 3 12.74 -0.19 -52.76
CA LYS A 3 12.33 0.92 -51.89
C LYS A 3 10.92 0.76 -51.31
N PHE A 4 10.01 0.14 -52.06
CA PHE A 4 8.63 -0.12 -51.60
C PHE A 4 8.60 -1.08 -50.40
N LYS A 5 9.44 -2.14 -50.41
CA LYS A 5 9.55 -3.07 -49.27
C LYS A 5 10.12 -2.39 -48.01
N ILE A 6 11.01 -1.42 -48.15
CA ILE A 6 11.60 -0.67 -47.02
C ILE A 6 10.57 0.25 -46.35
N TYR A 7 9.76 0.96 -47.15
CA TYR A 7 8.69 1.81 -46.59
C TYR A 7 7.62 0.99 -45.87
N VAL A 8 7.26 -0.18 -46.42
CA VAL A 8 6.31 -1.10 -45.79
C VAL A 8 6.86 -1.65 -44.47
N CYS A 9 8.13 -2.07 -44.41
CA CYS A 9 8.74 -2.52 -43.15
C CYS A 9 8.81 -1.40 -42.10
N SER A 10 9.14 -0.18 -42.51
CA SER A 10 9.24 0.97 -41.58
C SER A 10 7.86 1.34 -41.02
N ALA A 11 6.82 1.31 -41.86
CA ALA A 11 5.44 1.54 -41.43
C ALA A 11 4.95 0.42 -40.48
N LEU A 12 5.30 -0.84 -40.74
CA LEU A 12 4.96 -1.96 -39.86
C LEU A 12 5.63 -1.85 -38.48
N LEU A 13 6.90 -1.40 -38.43
CA LEU A 13 7.63 -1.21 -37.17
C LEU A 13 7.07 -0.05 -36.35
N MET A 14 6.67 1.04 -36.99
CA MET A 14 6.01 2.18 -36.32
C MET A 14 4.62 1.78 -35.78
N LEU A 15 3.85 1.00 -36.55
CA LEU A 15 2.50 0.59 -36.16
C LEU A 15 2.51 -0.43 -35.02
N SER A 16 3.52 -1.30 -34.96
CA SER A 16 3.66 -2.28 -33.87
C SER A 16 4.00 -1.64 -32.53
N GLY A 17 4.75 -0.53 -32.50
CA GLY A 17 5.04 0.22 -31.28
C GLY A 17 3.81 0.90 -30.64
N LEU A 18 2.78 1.21 -31.44
CA LEU A 18 1.53 1.83 -30.97
C LEU A 18 0.57 0.83 -30.31
N LEU A 19 0.76 -0.47 -30.53
CA LEU A 19 -0.10 -1.53 -30.00
C LEU A 19 0.43 -2.12 -28.69
N VAL A 20 1.65 -1.78 -28.29
CA VAL A 20 2.20 -2.20 -26.99
C VAL A 20 1.68 -1.24 -25.91
N SER A 21 0.55 -1.60 -25.31
CA SER A 21 0.10 -0.98 -24.08
C SER A 21 0.91 -1.58 -22.94
N GLU A 22 2.10 -1.04 -22.66
CA GLU A 22 2.83 -1.38 -21.44
C GLU A 22 2.07 -0.79 -20.26
N ARG A 23 1.29 -1.63 -19.58
CA ARG A 23 0.88 -1.34 -18.21
C ARG A 23 2.13 -1.47 -17.37
N ALA A 24 2.86 -0.39 -17.23
CA ALA A 24 3.94 -0.29 -16.26
C ALA A 24 3.31 -0.38 -14.87
N GLU A 25 3.23 -1.59 -14.32
CA GLU A 25 2.88 -1.77 -12.92
C GLU A 25 4.02 -1.19 -12.10
N ALA A 26 3.73 -0.12 -11.36
CA ALA A 26 4.68 0.44 -10.42
C ALA A 26 4.99 -0.62 -9.38
N ALA A 27 6.20 -1.19 -9.43
CA ALA A 27 6.69 -2.09 -8.41
C ALA A 27 6.98 -1.28 -7.14
N CYS A 28 5.93 -1.07 -6.35
CA CYS A 28 5.97 -0.38 -5.07
C CYS A 28 5.86 -1.39 -3.94
N THR A 29 6.72 -1.23 -2.94
CA THR A 29 6.61 -1.92 -1.67
C THR A 29 6.15 -0.94 -0.61
N ALA A 30 5.33 -1.41 0.32
CA ALA A 30 4.90 -0.65 1.49
C ALA A 30 5.23 -1.44 2.75
N SER A 31 5.73 -0.73 3.77
CA SER A 31 5.99 -1.28 5.09
C SER A 31 5.47 -0.33 6.17
N VAL A 32 5.13 -0.87 7.33
CA VAL A 32 4.68 -0.10 8.48
C VAL A 32 5.47 -0.50 9.71
N THR A 33 5.88 0.46 10.52
CA THR A 33 6.49 0.16 11.82
C THR A 33 5.43 -0.39 12.78
N PRO A 34 5.74 -1.42 13.59
CA PRO A 34 4.80 -1.92 14.60
C PRO A 34 4.37 -0.79 15.55
N LEU A 35 3.06 -0.67 15.78
CA LEU A 35 2.50 0.25 16.76
C LEU A 35 2.34 -0.51 18.08
N ASN A 36 3.14 -0.12 19.09
CA ASN A 36 3.15 -0.77 20.39
C ASN A 36 2.71 0.24 21.46
N PHE A 37 1.58 -0.06 22.10
CA PHE A 37 1.02 0.77 23.16
C PHE A 37 1.69 0.56 24.53
N GLY A 38 2.60 -0.41 24.65
CA GLY A 38 3.18 -0.82 25.92
C GLY A 38 2.18 -1.55 26.82
N ASP A 39 2.50 -1.63 28.12
CA ASP A 39 1.61 -2.19 29.12
C ASP A 39 0.47 -1.22 29.44
N ILE A 40 -0.73 -1.52 28.95
CA ILE A 40 -1.95 -0.77 29.26
C ILE A 40 -2.57 -1.36 30.53
N ASN A 41 -2.56 -0.59 31.63
CA ASN A 41 -3.23 -0.97 32.87
C ASN A 41 -4.45 -0.05 33.09
N TRP A 42 -5.65 -0.62 32.99
CA TRP A 42 -6.92 0.10 33.08
C TRP A 42 -7.16 0.84 34.40
N MET A 43 -6.48 0.47 35.49
CA MET A 43 -6.60 1.19 36.78
C MET A 43 -5.74 2.46 36.84
N THR A 44 -4.67 2.53 36.04
CA THR A 44 -3.67 3.61 36.12
C THR A 44 -3.60 4.44 34.84
N THR A 45 -3.94 3.85 33.70
CA THR A 45 -4.00 4.49 32.40
C THR A 45 -5.36 5.14 32.27
N THR A 46 -5.41 6.46 32.45
CA THR A 46 -6.65 7.24 32.31
C THR A 46 -6.60 8.07 31.04
N GLY A 47 -7.66 8.02 30.24
CA GLY A 47 -7.76 8.77 28.98
C GLY A 47 -7.21 8.03 27.75
N GLN A 48 -7.19 8.74 26.62
CA GLN A 48 -6.61 8.23 25.38
C GLN A 48 -5.09 8.33 25.42
N VAL A 49 -4.43 7.28 24.94
CA VAL A 49 -2.97 7.23 24.79
C VAL A 49 -2.65 7.10 23.31
N ASP A 50 -1.95 8.09 22.78
CA ASP A 50 -1.58 8.16 21.37
C ASP A 50 -0.16 7.66 21.14
N PHE A 51 0.04 6.93 20.04
CA PHE A 51 1.35 6.46 19.59
C PHE A 51 1.51 6.72 18.09
N THR A 52 2.76 6.85 17.66
CA THR A 52 3.10 7.10 16.26
C THR A 52 3.68 5.85 15.61
N ALA A 53 3.13 5.48 14.46
CA ALA A 53 3.75 4.54 13.53
C ALA A 53 4.03 5.24 12.19
N THR A 54 5.06 4.77 11.49
CA THR A 54 5.44 5.29 10.18
C THR A 54 5.11 4.27 9.10
N VAL A 55 4.41 4.73 8.06
CA VAL A 55 4.23 3.97 6.81
C VAL A 55 5.26 4.45 5.80
N THR A 56 6.10 3.54 5.34
CA THR A 56 7.11 3.80 4.31
C THR A 56 6.68 3.12 3.02
N TYR A 57 6.62 3.88 1.93
CA TYR A 57 6.41 3.34 0.59
C TYR A 57 7.65 3.60 -0.27
N SER A 58 8.02 2.62 -1.09
CA SER A 58 9.15 2.72 -2.01
C SER A 58 8.77 2.11 -3.33
N CYS A 59 8.75 2.93 -4.38
CA CYS A 59 8.52 2.50 -5.75
C CYS A 59 9.85 2.41 -6.49
N SER A 60 9.98 1.49 -7.45
CA SER A 60 11.17 1.35 -8.29
C SER A 60 10.84 1.55 -9.78
N GLY A 61 11.86 1.87 -10.58
CA GLY A 61 11.76 2.03 -12.03
C GLY A 61 11.52 3.46 -12.53
N LEU A 62 11.49 3.62 -13.87
CA LEU A 62 11.28 4.90 -14.57
C LEU A 62 9.91 5.55 -14.27
N ILE A 63 8.98 4.79 -13.70
CA ILE A 63 7.62 5.20 -13.35
C ILE A 63 7.63 6.29 -12.27
N ASN A 64 8.66 6.33 -11.42
CA ASN A 64 8.85 7.41 -10.43
C ASN A 64 9.19 8.77 -11.05
N VAL A 65 9.75 8.78 -12.27
CA VAL A 65 10.26 9.99 -12.92
C VAL A 65 9.31 10.45 -14.03
N LEU A 66 8.66 9.50 -14.71
CA LEU A 66 7.85 9.77 -15.90
C LEU A 66 6.35 9.95 -15.60
N SER A 67 5.90 9.69 -14.37
CA SER A 67 4.47 9.72 -14.02
C SER A 67 4.21 10.20 -12.60
N ARG A 68 3.00 10.75 -12.37
CA ARG A 68 2.48 11.00 -11.02
C ARG A 68 1.96 9.68 -10.45
N LEU A 69 2.50 9.30 -9.30
CA LEU A 69 2.02 8.15 -8.52
C LEU A 69 0.97 8.61 -7.51
N TYR A 70 -0.15 7.88 -7.47
CA TYR A 70 -1.14 7.98 -6.40
C TYR A 70 -1.00 6.75 -5.52
N VAL A 71 -0.80 6.97 -4.22
CA VAL A 71 -0.70 5.89 -3.23
C VAL A 71 -1.97 5.91 -2.38
N CYS A 72 -2.78 4.85 -2.49
CA CYS A 72 -3.95 4.65 -1.64
C CYS A 72 -3.57 3.70 -0.50
N ILE A 73 -3.60 4.19 0.74
CA ILE A 73 -3.29 3.40 1.93
C ILE A 73 -4.61 2.93 2.55
N GLU A 74 -4.83 1.62 2.59
CA GLU A 74 -5.97 1.02 3.26
C GLU A 74 -5.51 0.27 4.51
N ILE A 75 -6.08 0.63 5.67
CA ILE A 75 -5.76 -0.03 6.95
C ILE A 75 -6.96 -0.89 7.35
N ALA A 76 -6.82 -2.21 7.22
CA ALA A 76 -7.85 -3.18 7.58
C ALA A 76 -8.15 -3.20 9.10
N PRO A 77 -9.29 -3.77 9.56
CA PRO A 77 -9.70 -3.85 10.97
C PRO A 77 -8.67 -4.41 11.97
N GLY A 78 -7.68 -5.17 11.47
CA GLY A 78 -6.71 -5.89 12.30
C GLY A 78 -7.24 -7.25 12.74
N SER A 79 -6.48 -7.96 13.56
CA SER A 79 -6.78 -9.34 13.98
C SER A 79 -7.83 -9.44 15.10
N GLY A 80 -8.14 -8.34 15.80
CA GLY A 80 -9.04 -8.38 16.96
C GLY A 80 -10.53 -8.16 16.65
N GLY A 81 -10.90 -7.90 15.39
CA GLY A 81 -12.29 -7.64 15.01
C GLY A 81 -12.51 -7.59 13.49
N THR A 82 -13.77 -7.39 13.08
CA THR A 82 -14.19 -7.32 11.67
C THR A 82 -14.59 -5.91 11.22
N GLY A 83 -14.66 -4.95 12.15
CA GLY A 83 -15.12 -3.58 11.90
C GLY A 83 -14.01 -2.54 11.92
N LEU A 84 -14.18 -1.47 11.15
CA LEU A 84 -13.32 -0.28 11.20
C LEU A 84 -13.72 0.67 12.35
N THR A 85 -14.93 0.50 12.89
CA THR A 85 -15.47 1.35 13.95
C THR A 85 -16.34 0.49 14.89
N PRO A 86 -15.87 0.10 16.08
CA PRO A 86 -14.51 0.28 16.61
C PRO A 86 -13.49 -0.73 16.02
N ARG A 87 -12.21 -0.35 15.96
CA ARG A 87 -11.10 -1.31 15.83
C ARG A 87 -10.75 -1.86 17.21
N THR A 88 -10.37 -3.13 17.30
CA THR A 88 -10.07 -3.77 18.59
C THR A 88 -8.81 -4.63 18.53
N LEU A 89 -8.01 -4.57 19.59
CA LEU A 89 -6.93 -5.51 19.88
C LEU A 89 -7.46 -6.62 20.78
N THR A 90 -6.98 -7.85 20.58
CA THR A 90 -7.31 -8.99 21.43
C THR A 90 -6.10 -9.33 22.29
N HIS A 91 -6.31 -9.54 23.58
CA HIS A 91 -5.23 -9.99 24.46
C HIS A 91 -4.77 -11.41 24.09
N ASN A 92 -3.46 -11.65 24.12
CA ASN A 92 -2.86 -12.90 23.63
C ASN A 92 -3.26 -14.14 24.45
N SER A 93 -3.64 -13.94 25.71
CA SER A 93 -3.96 -15.01 26.67
C SER A 93 -5.44 -15.02 27.06
N ILE A 94 -6.17 -13.92 26.82
CA ILE A 94 -7.57 -13.74 27.24
C ILE A 94 -8.36 -13.18 26.06
N SER A 95 -9.00 -14.06 25.29
CA SER A 95 -9.71 -13.67 24.06
C SER A 95 -10.94 -12.78 24.28
N THR A 96 -11.44 -12.72 25.52
CA THR A 96 -12.58 -11.87 25.92
C THR A 96 -12.17 -10.44 26.25
N GLU A 97 -10.89 -10.20 26.53
CA GLU A 97 -10.38 -8.84 26.79
C GLU A 97 -10.02 -8.17 25.47
N LYS A 98 -10.73 -7.08 25.19
CA LYS A 98 -10.52 -6.27 24.00
C LYS A 98 -10.19 -4.84 24.36
N LEU A 99 -9.16 -4.31 23.72
CA LEU A 99 -8.82 -2.90 23.79
C LEU A 99 -9.25 -2.21 22.50
N THR A 100 -10.11 -1.21 22.60
CA THR A 100 -10.51 -0.39 21.45
C THR A 100 -9.43 0.62 21.13
N PHE A 101 -9.15 0.82 19.84
CA PHE A 101 -8.23 1.84 19.36
C PHE A 101 -8.77 2.50 18.09
N ASN A 102 -8.13 3.62 17.71
CA ASN A 102 -8.36 4.28 16.43
C ASN A 102 -7.02 4.72 15.82
N ILE A 103 -7.04 5.10 14.55
CA ILE A 103 -5.89 5.57 13.77
C ILE A 103 -6.29 6.86 13.05
#